data_AF-A0A0M3JAI7-F1
#
_entry.id   AF-A0A0M3JAI7-F1
#
_cell.length_a   1.000
_cell.length_b   1.000
_cell.length_c   1.000
_cell.angle_alpha   90.00
_cell.angle_beta   90.00
_cell.angle_gamma   90.00
#
_symmetry.space_group_name_H-M   'P 1'
#
loop_
_entity.id
_entity.type
_entity.pdbx_description
1 polymer ?
#
loop_
_entity_poly.entity_id
_entity_poly.type
_entity_poly.pdbx_seq_one_letter_code
_entity_poly.pdbx_strand_id
1 'polypeptide(L)'
;MYGDLKNEGLDCGQEVGNWLEKVLHEDDQLGLLHYKDGLHSERWSHRGYRWFFGIAPIKDKIAFPYLAPYLCVSSASIEDVKSRLPDDKEISARNFRANIVIDGCAPFDEDWWMELKIGEVVFECYESCDR
;
A
#
# COMPACT_ATOMS: atom_id res chain seq x y z
N MET A 1 8.14 8.76 -8.43
CA MET A 1 7.70 9.57 -7.27
C MET A 1 8.76 9.65 -6.16
N TYR A 2 9.49 8.57 -5.83
CA TYR A 2 10.37 8.53 -4.65
C TYR A 2 11.88 8.32 -4.93
N GLY A 3 12.33 8.38 -6.18
CA GLY A 3 13.71 8.05 -6.56
C GLY A 3 14.79 8.90 -5.89
N ASP A 4 14.45 10.14 -5.51
CA ASP A 4 15.38 11.09 -4.90
C ASP A 4 15.14 11.31 -3.39
N LEU A 5 14.16 10.63 -2.79
CA LEU A 5 13.83 10.82 -1.37
C LEU A 5 14.76 10.01 -0.46
N LYS A 6 15.26 10.67 0.57
CA LYS A 6 16.11 10.08 1.61
C LYS A 6 15.26 9.50 2.72
N ASN A 7 15.55 8.24 3.06
CA ASN A 7 14.89 7.53 4.15
C ASN A 7 15.93 6.68 4.87
N GLU A 8 15.94 6.80 6.19
CA GLU A 8 16.77 5.99 7.06
C GLU A 8 16.01 4.75 7.53
N GLY A 9 16.78 3.71 7.84
CA GLY A 9 16.31 2.51 8.50
C GLY A 9 17.47 1.86 9.25
N LEU A 10 17.14 1.03 10.23
CA LEU A 10 18.13 0.20 10.89
C LEU A 10 18.53 -0.94 9.94
N ASP A 11 19.83 -1.10 9.73
CA ASP A 11 20.37 -2.24 9.00
C ASP A 11 20.10 -3.53 9.79
N CYS A 12 19.46 -4.50 9.14
CA CYS A 12 19.18 -5.82 9.70
C CYS A 12 20.40 -6.76 9.70
N GLY A 13 21.55 -6.30 9.19
CA GLY A 13 22.83 -6.99 9.25
C GLY A 13 23.18 -7.72 7.95
N GLN A 14 24.50 -7.87 7.73
CA GLN A 14 25.04 -8.47 6.50
C GLN A 14 24.58 -9.91 6.25
N GLU A 15 24.32 -10.68 7.30
CA GLU A 15 23.82 -12.06 7.16
C GLU A 15 22.43 -12.08 6.46
N VAL A 16 21.57 -11.10 6.75
CA VAL A 16 20.26 -10.95 6.10
C VAL A 16 20.43 -10.52 4.64
N GLY A 17 21.36 -9.60 4.38
CA GLY A 17 21.72 -9.19 3.01
C GLY A 17 22.15 -10.37 2.15
N ASN A 18 23.16 -11.12 2.62
CA ASN A 18 23.66 -12.32 1.93
C ASN A 18 22.57 -13.37 1.70
N TRP A 19 21.65 -13.52 2.66
CA TRP A 19 20.52 -14.43 2.52
C TRP A 19 19.55 -13.97 1.42
N LEU A 20 19.26 -12.67 1.34
CA LEU A 20 18.40 -12.09 0.29
C LEU A 20 19.02 -12.24 -1.09
N GLU A 21 20.30 -11.92 -1.25
CA GLU A 21 21.07 -12.10 -2.51
C GLU A 21 20.89 -13.53 -3.04
N LYS A 22 21.08 -14.51 -2.16
CA LYS A 22 20.96 -15.93 -2.50
C LYS A 22 19.53 -16.34 -2.91
N VAL A 23 18.52 -15.89 -2.18
CA VAL A 23 17.11 -16.30 -2.42
C VAL A 23 16.53 -15.61 -3.64
N LEU A 24 16.92 -14.36 -3.90
CA LEU A 24 16.45 -13.58 -5.03
C LEU A 24 17.27 -13.83 -6.30
N HIS A 25 18.41 -14.54 -6.19
CA HIS A 25 19.36 -14.76 -7.27
C HIS A 25 19.92 -13.45 -7.85
N GLU A 26 20.21 -12.49 -6.96
CA GLU A 26 20.79 -11.20 -7.30
C GLU A 26 22.30 -11.21 -7.02
N ASP A 27 23.07 -10.62 -7.95
CA ASP A 27 24.54 -10.48 -7.82
C ASP A 27 24.95 -9.18 -7.11
N ASP A 28 24.01 -8.22 -7.00
CA ASP A 28 24.23 -6.95 -6.31
C ASP A 28 24.19 -7.12 -4.78
N GLN A 29 24.96 -6.29 -4.06
CA GLN A 29 24.90 -6.28 -2.61
C GLN A 29 23.53 -5.80 -2.13
N LEU A 30 22.80 -6.67 -1.42
CA LEU A 30 21.49 -6.33 -0.86
C LEU A 30 21.57 -6.08 0.65
N GLY A 31 20.67 -5.23 1.13
CA GLY A 31 20.46 -4.97 2.54
C GLY A 31 18.98 -4.92 2.85
N LEU A 32 18.62 -5.27 4.09
CA LEU A 32 17.27 -5.09 4.60
C LEU A 32 17.28 -3.97 5.63
N LEU A 33 16.44 -2.96 5.42
CA LEU A 33 16.26 -1.86 6.35
C LEU A 33 14.94 -2.01 7.11
N HIS A 34 15.02 -1.92 8.44
CA HIS A 34 13.86 -1.87 9.31
C HIS A 34 13.56 -0.43 9.74
N TYR A 35 12.31 -0.01 9.53
CA TYR A 35 11.86 1.30 9.98
C TYR A 35 11.77 1.36 11.52
N LYS A 36 12.27 2.44 12.11
CA LYS A 36 12.09 2.74 13.54
C LYS A 36 11.71 4.20 13.70
N ASP A 37 10.77 4.47 14.59
CA ASP A 37 10.40 5.86 14.91
C ASP A 37 11.62 6.65 15.43
N GLY A 38 11.64 7.94 15.09
CA GLY A 38 12.77 8.84 15.33
C GLY A 38 13.85 8.85 14.23
N LEU A 39 13.83 7.93 13.27
CA LEU A 39 14.73 7.98 12.10
C LEU A 39 14.25 8.98 11.04
N HIS A 40 15.19 9.52 10.27
CA HIS A 40 14.89 10.49 9.22
C HIS A 40 14.13 9.84 8.07
N SER A 41 13.09 10.52 7.58
CA SER A 41 12.34 10.10 6.40
C SER A 41 11.73 11.32 5.74
N GLU A 42 11.96 11.43 4.44
CA GLU A 42 11.33 12.43 3.58
C GLU A 42 9.98 11.95 3.03
N ARG A 43 9.54 10.73 3.40
CA ARG A 43 8.32 10.13 2.87
C ARG A 43 7.09 10.55 3.64
N TRP A 44 6.11 10.97 2.85
CA TRP A 44 4.77 11.35 3.29
C TRP A 44 3.77 10.70 2.35
N SER A 45 2.57 10.43 2.86
CA SER A 45 1.45 10.12 1.99
C SER A 45 1.25 11.28 1.02
N HIS A 46 1.25 10.95 -0.28
CA HIS A 46 0.85 11.90 -1.30
C HIS A 46 -0.63 11.70 -1.54
N ARG A 47 -1.39 12.79 -1.53
CA ARG A 47 -2.78 12.80 -2.01
C ARG A 47 -2.77 13.56 -3.34
N GLY A 48 -3.05 12.86 -4.44
CA GLY A 48 -3.36 13.47 -5.73
C GLY A 48 -4.54 14.43 -5.56
N TYR A 49 -4.51 15.56 -6.25
CA TYR A 49 -5.45 16.67 -6.03
C TYR A 49 -6.94 16.25 -6.03
N ARG A 50 -7.67 16.70 -4.99
CA ARG A 50 -9.13 16.93 -4.94
C ARG A 50 -10.02 15.71 -5.22
N TRP A 51 -10.01 14.73 -4.32
CA TRP A 51 -11.10 13.75 -4.23
C TRP A 51 -12.37 14.42 -3.68
N PHE A 52 -13.40 14.49 -4.52
CA PHE A 52 -14.77 15.01 -4.33
C PHE A 52 -14.99 16.43 -3.76
N PHE A 53 -14.48 16.82 -2.58
CA PHE A 53 -14.92 18.07 -1.91
C PHE A 53 -13.85 18.90 -1.17
N GLY A 54 -12.57 18.79 -1.55
CA GLY A 54 -11.61 19.88 -1.33
C GLY A 54 -11.40 20.31 0.14
N ILE A 55 -11.25 19.37 1.06
CA ILE A 55 -10.63 19.67 2.36
C ILE A 55 -9.16 19.24 2.26
N ALA A 56 -8.26 20.22 2.26
CA ALA A 56 -6.82 20.05 2.20
C ALA A 56 -6.23 19.66 3.59
N PRO A 57 -4.94 19.28 3.70
CA PRO A 57 -4.39 17.94 3.53
C PRO A 57 -3.89 17.35 4.87
N ILE A 58 -4.33 16.15 5.24
CA ILE A 58 -3.56 15.36 6.21
C ILE A 58 -2.45 14.65 5.42
N LYS A 59 -1.21 15.11 5.59
CA LYS A 59 -0.04 14.34 5.19
C LYS A 59 0.31 13.43 6.35
N ASP A 60 0.22 12.13 6.11
CA ASP A 60 0.64 11.13 7.07
C ASP A 60 2.09 10.79 6.83
N LYS A 61 2.88 10.71 7.89
CA LYS A 61 4.23 10.17 7.79
C LYS A 61 4.11 8.68 7.46
N ILE A 62 4.76 8.24 6.39
CA ILE A 62 4.79 6.84 5.99
C ILE A 62 6.22 6.32 6.05
N ALA A 63 6.38 5.03 6.29
CA ALA A 63 7.68 4.37 6.22
C ALA A 63 8.03 4.06 4.75
N PHE A 64 8.11 2.77 4.39
CA PHE A 64 8.39 2.32 3.04
C PHE A 64 7.19 2.04 2.10
N PRO A 65 5.88 2.09 2.50
CA PRO A 65 4.77 1.94 1.57
C PRO A 65 4.80 2.96 0.44
N TYR A 66 4.28 2.61 -0.74
CA TYR A 66 4.29 3.49 -1.92
C TYR A 66 3.62 4.83 -1.62
N LEU A 67 2.28 4.88 -1.56
CA LEU A 67 1.53 6.14 -1.48
C LEU A 67 0.77 6.33 -0.17
N ALA A 68 0.09 5.29 0.32
CA ALA A 68 -0.85 5.37 1.44
C ALA A 68 -0.46 4.42 2.58
N PRO A 69 -0.86 4.72 3.84
CA PRO A 69 -0.66 3.81 4.97
C PRO A 69 -1.45 2.51 4.85
N TYR A 70 -2.65 2.59 4.25
CA TYR A 70 -3.56 1.46 4.07
C TYR A 70 -4.10 1.44 2.65
N LEU A 71 -4.36 0.22 2.19
CA LEU A 71 -5.11 -0.06 0.98
C LEU A 71 -6.33 -0.92 1.33
N CYS A 72 -7.51 -0.44 0.97
CA CYS A 72 -8.75 -1.22 1.03
C CYS A 72 -9.17 -1.70 -0.36
N VAL A 73 -9.86 -2.83 -0.41
CA VAL A 73 -10.51 -3.36 -1.62
C VAL A 73 -11.78 -4.10 -1.22
N SER A 74 -12.81 -4.09 -2.05
CA SER A 74 -13.97 -4.95 -1.80
C SER A 74 -13.76 -6.36 -2.37
N SER A 75 -14.33 -7.37 -1.69
CA SER A 75 -14.38 -8.74 -2.21
C SER A 75 -15.11 -8.79 -3.55
N ALA A 76 -16.15 -7.98 -3.72
CA ALA A 76 -16.92 -7.87 -4.96
C ALA A 76 -16.07 -7.32 -6.13
N SER A 77 -15.19 -6.33 -5.89
CA SER A 77 -14.23 -5.86 -6.90
C SER A 77 -13.26 -6.96 -7.32
N ILE A 78 -12.77 -7.77 -6.37
CA ILE A 78 -11.85 -8.87 -6.67
C ILE A 78 -12.56 -9.93 -7.52
N GLU A 79 -13.80 -10.28 -7.18
CA GLU A 79 -14.63 -11.22 -7.93
C GLU A 79 -14.94 -10.70 -9.33
N ASP A 80 -15.26 -9.42 -9.46
CA ASP A 80 -15.50 -8.79 -10.76
C ASP A 80 -14.24 -8.82 -11.63
N VAL A 81 -13.07 -8.46 -11.10
CA VAL A 81 -11.80 -8.57 -11.84
C VAL A 81 -11.51 -10.02 -12.20
N LYS A 82 -11.74 -10.97 -11.27
CA LYS A 82 -11.56 -12.40 -11.51
C LYS A 82 -12.44 -12.90 -12.66
N SER A 83 -13.69 -12.42 -12.77
CA SER A 83 -14.62 -12.82 -13.82
C SER A 83 -14.17 -12.42 -15.24
N ARG A 84 -13.23 -11.47 -15.34
CA ARG A 84 -12.65 -10.98 -16.60
C ARG A 84 -11.37 -11.70 -16.99
N LEU A 85 -10.84 -12.57 -16.13
CA LEU A 85 -9.64 -13.35 -16.39
C LEU A 85 -9.99 -14.72 -16.97
N PRO A 86 -9.05 -15.36 -17.71
CA PRO A 86 -9.18 -16.76 -18.09
C PRO A 86 -9.40 -17.68 -16.88
N ASP A 87 -10.16 -18.76 -17.06
CA ASP A 87 -10.53 -19.70 -15.98
C ASP A 87 -9.33 -20.37 -15.28
N ASP A 88 -8.15 -20.39 -15.93
CA ASP A 88 -6.91 -20.93 -15.35
C ASP A 88 -6.17 -19.92 -14.45
N LYS A 89 -6.67 -18.68 -14.35
CA LYS A 89 -6.08 -17.60 -13.56
C LYS A 89 -6.87 -17.35 -12.29
N GLU A 90 -6.22 -17.63 -11.17
CA GLU A 90 -6.72 -17.30 -9.84
C GLU A 90 -6.07 -16.00 -9.36
N ILE A 91 -6.90 -15.10 -8.84
CA ILE A 91 -6.45 -13.87 -8.17
C ILE A 91 -7.12 -13.74 -6.81
N SER A 92 -6.44 -13.04 -5.92
CA SER A 92 -6.92 -12.74 -4.58
C SER A 92 -6.48 -11.34 -4.16
N ALA A 93 -6.97 -10.87 -3.01
CA ALA A 93 -6.51 -9.64 -2.37
C ALA A 93 -4.97 -9.55 -2.22
N ARG A 94 -4.27 -10.70 -2.15
CA ARG A 94 -2.79 -10.74 -2.06
C ARG A 94 -2.11 -10.19 -3.30
N ASN A 95 -2.67 -10.42 -4.49
CA ASN A 95 -2.13 -9.89 -5.75
C ASN A 95 -2.20 -8.36 -5.77
N PHE A 96 -3.22 -7.80 -5.12
CA PHE A 96 -3.43 -6.37 -4.94
C PHE A 96 -2.69 -5.79 -3.71
N ARG A 97 -2.10 -6.63 -2.86
CA ARG A 97 -1.43 -6.22 -1.61
C ARG A 97 -2.32 -5.41 -0.67
N ALA A 98 -3.62 -5.69 -0.67
CA ALA A 98 -4.58 -4.98 0.18
C ALA A 98 -4.36 -5.29 1.68
N ASN A 99 -4.57 -4.29 2.52
CA ASN A 99 -4.53 -4.42 3.98
C ASN A 99 -5.91 -4.75 4.54
N ILE A 100 -6.96 -4.17 3.95
CA ILE A 100 -8.35 -4.29 4.39
C ILE A 100 -9.16 -4.83 3.22
N VAL A 101 -9.94 -5.90 3.46
CA VAL A 101 -10.87 -6.48 2.47
C VAL A 101 -12.28 -6.39 3.04
N ILE A 102 -13.20 -5.80 2.28
CA ILE A 102 -14.57 -5.52 2.72
C ILE A 102 -15.56 -6.31 1.88
N ASP A 103 -16.56 -6.91 2.51
CA ASP A 103 -17.68 -7.58 1.86
C ASP A 103 -18.98 -6.74 1.95
N GLY A 104 -20.05 -7.23 1.33
CA GLY A 104 -21.38 -6.64 1.47
C GLY A 104 -21.63 -5.35 0.67
N CYS A 105 -20.76 -5.02 -0.30
CA CYS A 105 -20.94 -3.90 -1.23
C CYS A 105 -20.87 -4.35 -2.69
N ALA A 106 -21.29 -3.49 -3.62
CA ALA A 106 -21.17 -3.75 -5.04
C ALA A 106 -19.69 -3.63 -5.50
N PRO A 107 -19.33 -4.22 -6.65
CA PRO A 107 -17.99 -4.05 -7.20
C PRO A 107 -17.66 -2.56 -7.39
N PHE A 108 -16.47 -2.17 -6.96
CA PHE A 108 -15.90 -0.82 -7.04
C PHE A 108 -16.61 0.25 -6.20
N ASP A 109 -17.49 -0.14 -5.27
CA ASP A 109 -18.11 0.81 -4.34
C ASP A 109 -17.05 1.55 -3.49
N GLU A 110 -15.92 0.91 -3.20
CA GLU A 110 -14.82 1.50 -2.44
C GLU A 110 -14.24 2.76 -3.06
N ASP A 111 -14.40 2.95 -4.38
CA ASP A 111 -13.92 4.13 -5.12
C ASP A 111 -14.75 5.39 -4.83
N TRP A 112 -15.82 5.29 -4.03
CA TRP A 112 -16.75 6.38 -3.71
C TRP A 112 -16.87 6.67 -2.23
N TRP A 113 -16.27 5.86 -1.35
CA TRP A 113 -16.42 6.02 0.10
C TRP A 113 -15.60 7.19 0.63
N MET A 114 -16.18 8.28 1.11
CA MET A 114 -15.39 9.37 1.71
C MET A 114 -14.70 8.97 3.02
N GLU A 115 -15.36 8.13 3.81
CA GLU A 115 -14.91 7.69 5.12
C GLU A 115 -15.30 6.22 5.30
N LEU A 116 -14.44 5.47 5.99
CA LEU A 116 -14.70 4.10 6.41
C LEU A 116 -14.50 4.01 7.93
N LYS A 117 -15.51 3.52 8.66
CA LYS A 117 -15.42 3.28 10.10
C LYS A 117 -15.43 1.78 10.41
N ILE A 118 -14.39 1.30 11.09
CA ILE A 118 -14.27 -0.09 11.55
C ILE A 118 -14.11 -0.08 13.07
N GLY A 119 -15.17 -0.50 13.78
CA GLY A 119 -15.22 -0.35 15.24
C GLY A 119 -15.15 1.12 15.63
N GLU A 120 -14.17 1.50 16.46
CA GLU A 120 -13.95 2.91 16.86
C GLU A 120 -12.93 3.64 15.96
N VAL A 121 -12.32 2.94 14.99
CA VAL A 121 -11.31 3.53 14.10
C VAL A 121 -12.00 4.10 12.86
N VAL A 122 -11.63 5.33 12.52
CA VAL A 122 -12.12 6.04 11.34
C VAL A 122 -10.96 6.21 10.36
N PHE A 123 -11.21 5.87 9.10
CA PHE A 123 -10.29 6.01 7.98
C PHE A 123 -10.84 7.04 6.99
N GLU A 124 -9.99 7.95 6.56
CA GLU A 124 -10.27 8.81 5.42
C GLU A 124 -9.81 8.12 4.14
N CYS A 125 -10.73 7.92 3.22
CA CYS A 125 -10.40 7.51 1.86
C CYS A 125 -10.15 8.77 1.04
N TYR A 126 -9.09 8.78 0.23
CA TYR A 126 -8.66 10.02 -0.40
C TYR A 126 -8.14 9.89 -1.82
N GLU A 127 -7.88 8.67 -2.29
CA GLU A 127 -7.40 8.42 -3.63
C GLU A 127 -7.60 6.94 -3.99
N SER A 128 -7.96 6.69 -5.24
CA SER A 128 -7.99 5.33 -5.81
C SER A 128 -6.57 4.82 -6.00
N CYS A 129 -6.32 3.54 -5.74
CA CYS A 129 -5.02 2.92 -6.03
C CYS A 129 -4.92 2.58 -7.52
N ASP A 130 -4.09 3.32 -8.24
CA ASP A 130 -3.64 2.95 -9.58
C ASP A 130 -2.74 1.69 -9.53
N ARG A 131 -2.80 0.90 -10.59
CA ARG A 131 -2.14 -0.41 -10.69
C ARG A 131 -1.22 -0.49 -11.89
#